data_AF-A0A1G5JH54-F1
#
_entry.id   AF-A0A1G5JH54-F1
#
_cell.length_a   1.000
_cell.length_b   1.000
_cell.length_c   1.000
_cell.angle_alpha   90.00
_cell.angle_beta   90.00
_cell.angle_gamma   90.00
#
_symmetry.space_group_name_H-M   'P 1'
#
loop_
_entity.id
_entity.type
_entity.pdbx_description
1 polymer ?
#
loop_
_entity_poly.entity_id
_entity_poly.type
_entity_poly.pdbx_seq_one_letter_code
_entity_poly.pdbx_strand_id
1 'polypeptide(L)'
;MLKDDCVAIEGGKFKAVNNEAANATGPREWPNDRNFTKGKIASRLAHLEADVERYIDEMVRIDRQEEGEARAERVQHLGRRDSRIRQEIARLKVMDKALADAPDGQIYLTDPDARAMATSARHSGMVGYNVQSAVDTETHLIVAHEVTNEGFDRDRLSPMAVAAKEALRRDELHAIANKGYFSGHEILACFDAGITTNVPRPATSGNAAKGMYVKADFTYDANRDVYICPAGEELTYRSTSDERGVQVRRYWVIGC
;
A
#
# COMPACT_ATOMS: atom_id res chain seq x y z
N MET A 1 2.81 -31.89 20.03
CA MET A 1 1.87 -31.92 18.89
C MET A 1 0.85 -30.83 19.16
N LEU A 2 0.81 -29.80 18.33
CA LEU A 2 -0.13 -28.67 18.46
C LEU A 2 -1.56 -29.24 18.41
N LYS A 3 -2.44 -28.93 19.36
CA LYS A 3 -3.70 -29.68 19.52
C LYS A 3 -4.83 -29.18 18.63
N ASP A 4 -4.74 -27.95 18.14
CA ASP A 4 -5.74 -27.35 17.26
C ASP A 4 -5.24 -27.24 15.82
N ASP A 5 -6.16 -27.28 14.85
CA ASP A 5 -5.87 -27.19 13.42
C ASP A 5 -5.98 -25.75 12.91
N CYS A 6 -5.81 -24.74 13.77
CA CYS A 6 -6.14 -23.35 13.46
C CYS A 6 -4.92 -22.42 13.45
N VAL A 7 -4.82 -21.59 12.40
CA VAL A 7 -3.81 -20.54 12.26
C VAL A 7 -4.43 -19.18 11.98
N ALA A 8 -3.84 -18.14 12.55
CA ALA A 8 -4.14 -16.75 12.23
C ALA A 8 -3.12 -16.20 11.23
N ILE A 9 -3.60 -15.61 10.13
CA ILE A 9 -2.77 -14.99 9.10
C ILE A 9 -2.88 -13.48 9.19
N GLU A 10 -1.73 -12.82 9.35
CA GLU A 10 -1.62 -11.37 9.45
C GLU A 10 -0.38 -10.83 8.74
N GLY A 11 -0.53 -9.63 8.20
CA GLY A 11 0.44 -8.90 7.40
C GLY A 11 0.89 -7.64 8.14
N GLY A 12 2.18 -7.36 8.08
CA GLY A 12 2.81 -6.21 8.73
C GLY A 12 3.73 -5.47 7.76
N LYS A 13 3.77 -4.15 7.88
CA LYS A 13 4.68 -3.31 7.09
C LYS A 13 5.94 -3.00 7.88
N PHE A 14 7.07 -3.45 7.36
CA PHE A 14 8.38 -3.33 7.98
C PHE A 14 9.16 -2.23 7.27
N LYS A 15 9.58 -1.20 8.03
CA LYS A 15 10.32 -0.07 7.47
C LYS A 15 11.70 -0.52 6.98
N ALA A 16 12.03 -0.17 5.74
CA ALA A 16 13.38 -0.33 5.22
C ALA A 16 14.27 0.85 5.64
N VAL A 17 15.59 0.67 5.56
CA VAL A 17 16.59 1.72 5.81
C VAL A 17 16.40 2.94 4.88
N ASN A 18 15.82 2.71 3.70
CA ASN A 18 15.49 3.75 2.72
C ASN A 18 14.30 4.64 3.09
N ASN A 19 13.59 4.34 4.19
CA ASN A 19 12.42 5.11 4.64
C ASN A 19 12.77 6.48 5.26
N GLU A 20 14.05 6.79 5.43
CA GLU A 20 14.52 8.11 5.86
C GLU A 20 14.31 9.17 4.77
N ALA A 21 13.10 9.71 4.72
CA ALA A 21 12.77 10.96 4.01
C ALA A 21 11.81 11.85 4.81
N ALA A 22 10.98 11.28 5.70
CA ALA A 22 9.92 12.02 6.38
C ALA A 22 10.27 12.56 7.77
N ASN A 23 11.31 12.03 8.46
CA ASN A 23 11.54 12.29 9.89
C ASN A 23 12.87 12.98 10.22
N ALA A 24 13.47 13.72 9.29
CA ALA A 24 14.65 14.53 9.60
C ALA A 24 14.22 15.81 10.37
N THR A 25 13.87 15.67 11.66
CA THR A 25 13.69 16.78 12.60
C THR A 25 15.03 17.25 13.16
N GLY A 26 15.88 17.76 12.28
CA GLY A 26 17.14 18.43 12.64
C GLY A 26 17.48 19.52 11.62
N PRO A 27 18.42 20.42 11.93
CA PRO A 27 18.85 21.51 11.03
C PRO A 27 19.72 20.97 9.87
N ARG A 28 19.28 19.88 9.24
CA ARG A 28 19.77 19.48 7.93
C ARG A 28 18.91 20.18 6.91
N GLU A 29 19.57 21.09 6.24
CA GLU A 29 19.01 22.07 5.32
C GLU A 29 18.34 21.37 4.09
N TRP A 30 18.48 20.03 3.91
CA TRP A 30 17.70 19.18 2.97
C TRP A 30 17.54 17.73 3.49
N PRO A 31 16.39 17.04 3.24
CA PRO A 31 16.24 15.61 3.52
C PRO A 31 17.21 14.79 2.66
N ASN A 32 17.89 13.82 3.26
CA ASN A 32 18.72 12.86 2.52
C ASN A 32 17.80 11.81 1.89
N ASP A 33 17.11 12.17 0.81
CA ASP A 33 16.21 11.25 0.12
C ASP A 33 16.99 10.04 -0.39
N ARG A 34 16.64 8.85 0.13
CA ARG A 34 17.18 7.55 -0.30
C ARG A 34 16.22 6.73 -1.16
N ASN A 35 15.05 7.31 -1.44
CA ASN A 35 14.02 6.76 -2.31
C ASN A 35 13.52 7.84 -3.27
N PHE A 36 13.36 7.47 -4.53
CA PHE A 36 12.97 8.36 -5.62
C PHE A 36 11.84 7.74 -6.42
N THR A 37 10.78 8.52 -6.59
CA THR A 37 9.66 8.24 -7.48
C THR A 37 9.40 9.48 -8.31
N LYS A 38 8.71 9.34 -9.45
CA LYS A 38 8.45 10.47 -10.36
C LYS A 38 7.76 11.64 -9.64
N GLY A 39 6.76 11.35 -8.82
CA GLY A 39 6.04 12.36 -8.05
C GLY A 39 6.92 13.04 -7.00
N LYS A 40 7.81 12.28 -6.35
CA LYS A 40 8.71 12.83 -5.32
C LYS A 40 9.80 13.71 -5.93
N ILE A 41 10.39 13.29 -7.05
CA ILE A 41 11.37 14.10 -7.79
C ILE A 41 10.71 15.39 -8.28
N ALA A 42 9.55 15.31 -8.94
CA ALA A 42 8.85 16.48 -9.46
C ALA A 42 8.50 17.49 -8.34
N SER A 43 7.96 17.00 -7.22
CA SER A 43 7.65 17.83 -6.06
C SER A 43 8.91 18.51 -5.48
N ARG A 44 10.02 17.76 -5.38
CA ARG A 44 11.27 18.29 -4.85
C ARG A 44 11.90 19.32 -5.78
N LEU A 45 11.90 19.07 -7.09
CA LEU A 45 12.38 20.02 -8.10
C LEU A 45 11.61 21.33 -8.03
N ALA A 46 10.27 21.28 -8.00
CA ALA A 46 9.44 22.48 -7.91
C ALA A 46 9.76 23.32 -6.66
N HIS A 47 9.97 22.66 -5.51
CA HIS A 47 10.33 23.34 -4.26
C HIS A 47 11.72 24.01 -4.34
N LEU A 48 12.72 23.30 -4.88
CA LEU A 48 14.08 23.84 -5.02
C LEU A 48 14.16 24.97 -6.04
N GLU A 49 13.42 24.89 -7.13
CA GLU A 49 13.35 25.96 -8.13
C GLU A 49 12.72 27.24 -7.54
N ALA A 50 11.67 27.09 -6.72
CA ALA A 50 11.09 28.22 -5.98
C ALA A 50 12.05 28.80 -4.93
N ASP A 51 12.86 27.96 -4.26
CA ASP A 51 13.88 28.43 -3.32
C ASP A 51 14.99 29.24 -3.99
N VAL A 52 15.42 28.83 -5.19
CA VAL A 52 16.39 29.57 -6.02
C VAL A 52 15.85 30.95 -6.37
N GLU A 53 14.62 31.03 -6.86
CA GLU A 53 13.97 32.30 -7.23
C GLU A 53 13.93 33.24 -6.02
N ARG A 54 13.50 32.72 -4.85
CA ARG A 54 13.47 33.49 -3.60
C ARG A 54 14.84 34.03 -3.20
N TYR A 55 15.90 33.23 -3.31
CA TYR A 55 17.25 33.68 -2.94
C TYR A 55 17.81 34.70 -3.92
N ILE A 56 17.51 34.60 -5.21
CA ILE A 56 17.87 35.62 -6.20
C ILE A 56 17.21 36.94 -5.85
N ASP A 57 15.91 36.94 -5.57
CA ASP A 57 15.17 38.14 -5.18
C ASP A 57 15.70 38.77 -3.88
N GLU A 58 16.05 37.93 -2.90
CA GLU A 58 16.66 38.37 -1.64
C GLU A 58 18.02 39.02 -1.86
N MET A 59 18.88 38.44 -2.72
CA MET A 59 20.16 39.04 -3.10
C MET A 59 19.97 40.40 -3.77
N VAL A 60 19.04 40.52 -4.71
CA VAL A 60 18.72 41.79 -5.40
C VAL A 60 18.21 42.85 -4.41
N ARG A 61 17.42 42.45 -3.42
CA ARG A 61 16.91 43.36 -2.39
C ARG A 61 18.03 43.85 -1.48
N ILE A 62 18.87 42.95 -1.00
CA ILE A 62 20.04 43.30 -0.17
C ILE A 62 20.97 44.24 -0.94
N ASP A 63 21.19 43.97 -2.23
CA ASP A 63 22.01 44.81 -3.09
C ASP A 63 21.48 46.25 -3.23
N ARG A 64 20.18 46.46 -3.08
CA ARG A 64 19.53 47.79 -3.14
C ARG A 64 19.42 48.50 -1.80
N GLN A 65 19.42 47.76 -0.69
CA GLN A 65 19.05 48.30 0.64
C GLN A 65 20.24 48.42 1.60
N GLU A 66 21.34 47.71 1.37
CA GLU A 66 22.43 47.60 2.32
C GLU A 66 23.78 48.02 1.70
N GLU A 67 24.67 48.58 2.51
CA GLU A 67 26.03 49.00 2.13
C GLU A 67 27.06 48.42 3.11
N GLY A 68 28.29 48.25 2.65
CA GLY A 68 29.42 47.79 3.48
C GLY A 68 29.58 46.27 3.60
N GLU A 69 30.44 45.85 4.53
CA GLU A 69 30.90 44.45 4.66
C GLU A 69 29.79 43.46 5.01
N ALA A 70 28.78 43.87 5.80
CA ALA A 70 27.64 43.03 6.16
C ALA A 70 26.79 42.61 4.94
N ARG A 71 26.71 43.48 3.92
CA ARG A 71 26.07 43.13 2.64
C ARG A 71 26.88 42.08 1.90
N ALA A 72 28.20 42.28 1.79
CA ALA A 72 29.07 41.35 1.07
C ALA A 72 29.02 39.94 1.67
N GLU A 73 28.99 39.84 3.01
CA GLU A 73 28.87 38.56 3.71
C GLU A 73 27.51 37.86 3.44
N ARG A 74 26.40 38.61 3.52
CA ARG A 74 25.06 38.07 3.24
C ARG A 74 24.90 37.60 1.80
N VAL A 75 25.35 38.40 0.83
CA VAL A 75 25.30 38.04 -0.60
C VAL A 75 26.16 36.81 -0.87
N GLN A 76 27.36 36.71 -0.29
CA GLN A 76 28.20 35.51 -0.43
C GLN A 76 27.54 34.27 0.18
N HIS A 77 26.91 34.41 1.35
CA HIS A 77 26.20 33.31 2.00
C HIS A 77 25.02 32.80 1.15
N LEU A 78 24.21 33.71 0.59
CA LEU A 78 23.12 33.38 -0.32
C LEU A 78 23.62 32.75 -1.63
N GLY A 79 24.71 33.27 -2.20
CA GLY A 79 25.34 32.69 -3.40
C GLY A 79 25.85 31.26 -3.19
N ARG A 80 26.41 30.96 -2.01
CA ARG A 80 26.79 29.58 -1.63
C ARG A 80 25.57 28.66 -1.53
N ARG A 81 24.46 29.15 -0.95
CA ARG A 81 23.20 28.39 -0.87
C ARG A 81 22.58 28.14 -2.24
N ASP A 82 22.49 29.14 -3.11
CA ASP A 82 22.00 29.01 -4.49
C ASP A 82 22.82 27.96 -5.26
N SER A 83 24.15 28.04 -5.19
CA SER A 83 25.05 27.07 -5.84
C SER A 83 24.77 25.64 -5.39
N ARG A 84 24.57 25.43 -4.09
CA ARG A 84 24.24 24.11 -3.53
C ARG A 84 22.89 23.59 -4.00
N ILE A 85 21.87 24.45 -4.07
CA ILE A 85 20.55 24.07 -4.57
C ILE A 85 20.60 23.71 -6.06
N ARG A 86 21.34 24.46 -6.88
CA ARG A 86 21.52 24.14 -8.30
C ARG A 86 22.19 22.79 -8.52
N GLN A 87 23.19 22.45 -7.69
CA GLN A 87 23.81 21.12 -7.71
C GLN A 87 22.79 20.02 -7.39
N GLU A 88 21.93 20.23 -6.40
CA GLU A 88 20.89 19.25 -6.06
C GLU A 88 19.84 19.13 -7.17
N ILE A 89 19.41 20.23 -7.80
CA ILE A 89 18.53 20.21 -8.98
C ILE A 89 19.17 19.39 -10.11
N ALA A 90 20.45 19.60 -10.39
CA ALA A 90 21.17 18.84 -11.42
C ALA A 90 21.20 17.34 -11.09
N ARG A 91 21.50 16.98 -9.83
CA ARG A 91 21.46 15.60 -9.33
C ARG A 91 20.08 14.97 -9.50
N LEU A 92 19.01 15.67 -9.11
CA LEU A 92 17.64 15.18 -9.25
C LEU A 92 17.23 14.99 -10.72
N LYS A 93 17.67 15.88 -11.63
CA LYS A 93 17.44 15.72 -13.08
C LYS A 93 18.15 14.50 -13.67
N VAL A 94 19.33 14.16 -13.15
CA VAL A 94 20.02 12.90 -13.52
C VAL A 94 19.23 11.70 -13.00
N MET A 95 18.76 11.76 -11.75
CA MET A 95 17.95 10.69 -11.16
C MET A 95 16.61 10.49 -11.89
N ASP A 96 15.96 11.58 -12.33
CA ASP A 96 14.71 11.52 -13.11
C ASP A 96 14.88 10.77 -14.43
N LYS A 97 16.02 10.98 -15.10
CA LYS A 97 16.36 10.22 -16.31
C LYS A 97 16.60 8.75 -16.01
N ALA A 98 17.36 8.44 -14.97
CA ALA A 98 17.62 7.06 -14.54
C ALA A 98 16.31 6.34 -14.14
N LEU A 99 15.33 7.07 -13.62
CA LEU A 99 14.02 6.52 -13.24
C LEU A 99 13.23 5.99 -14.45
N ALA A 100 13.44 6.54 -15.64
CA ALA A 100 12.78 6.08 -16.86
C ALA A 100 13.21 4.66 -17.25
N ASP A 101 14.43 4.25 -16.86
CA ASP A 101 14.97 2.92 -17.13
C ASP A 101 14.64 1.92 -16.00
N ALA A 102 14.07 2.38 -14.88
CA ALA A 102 13.68 1.53 -13.76
C ALA A 102 12.35 0.81 -14.06
N PRO A 103 12.27 -0.53 -13.93
CA PRO A 103 11.12 -1.32 -14.35
C PRO A 103 9.81 -1.00 -13.60
N ASP A 104 9.92 -0.55 -12.35
CA ASP A 104 8.79 -0.15 -11.50
C ASP A 104 8.69 1.38 -11.30
N GLY A 105 9.53 2.14 -11.99
CA GLY A 105 9.59 3.60 -11.90
C GLY A 105 9.99 4.10 -10.51
N GLN A 106 10.78 3.32 -9.76
CA GLN A 106 11.26 3.65 -8.42
C GLN A 106 12.77 3.37 -8.32
N ILE A 107 13.51 4.25 -7.64
CA ILE A 107 14.93 4.06 -7.36
C ILE A 107 15.17 4.15 -5.86
N TYR A 108 15.95 3.19 -5.36
CA TYR A 108 16.24 2.97 -3.96
C TYR A 108 17.74 2.83 -3.77
N LEU A 109 18.36 3.73 -3.00
CA LEU A 109 19.82 3.86 -2.99
C LEU A 109 20.53 2.86 -2.06
N THR A 110 20.00 2.61 -0.86
CA THR A 110 20.65 1.73 0.13
C THR A 110 20.08 0.32 0.12
N ASP A 111 18.77 0.22 -0.11
CA ASP A 111 18.03 -1.04 -0.14
C ASP A 111 17.19 -1.17 -1.43
N PRO A 112 17.76 -1.71 -2.54
CA PRO A 112 17.12 -1.81 -3.85
C PRO A 112 15.85 -2.67 -3.88
N ASP A 113 15.70 -3.57 -2.91
CA ASP A 113 14.55 -4.49 -2.83
C ASP A 113 13.37 -3.86 -2.09
N ALA A 114 13.58 -2.79 -1.32
CA ALA A 114 12.49 -2.08 -0.65
C ALA A 114 11.49 -1.48 -1.66
N ARG A 115 10.21 -1.37 -1.28
CA ARG A 115 9.17 -0.74 -2.11
C ARG A 115 8.34 0.28 -1.35
N ALA A 116 7.78 1.24 -2.07
CA ALA A 116 6.89 2.24 -1.52
C ALA A 116 5.52 1.60 -1.29
N MET A 117 5.13 1.49 -0.03
CA MET A 117 3.88 0.88 0.40
C MET A 117 2.90 1.95 0.83
N ALA A 118 1.69 1.91 0.27
CA ALA A 118 0.60 2.78 0.70
C ALA A 118 0.26 2.44 2.16
N THR A 119 0.35 3.41 3.07
CA THR A 119 -0.13 3.25 4.44
C THR A 119 -1.43 4.03 4.62
N SER A 120 -2.24 3.64 5.60
CA SER A 120 -3.47 4.36 5.97
C SER A 120 -3.21 5.77 6.50
N ALA A 121 -1.95 6.12 6.79
CA ALA A 121 -1.56 7.46 7.22
C ALA A 121 -1.50 8.42 6.02
N ARG A 122 -2.26 9.51 6.13
CA ARG A 122 -2.33 10.59 5.13
C ARG A 122 -0.91 11.11 4.83
N HIS A 123 -0.51 11.07 3.57
CA HIS A 123 0.73 11.66 3.02
C HIS A 123 2.07 10.98 3.37
N SER A 124 2.11 9.73 3.87
CA SER A 124 3.37 8.99 3.91
C SER A 124 3.21 7.57 3.35
N GLY A 125 3.65 7.39 2.11
CA GLY A 125 4.04 6.06 1.65
C GLY A 125 5.23 5.61 2.51
N MET A 126 5.14 4.43 3.11
CA MET A 126 6.24 3.84 3.86
C MET A 126 7.12 3.09 2.87
N VAL A 127 8.42 3.36 2.84
CA VAL A 127 9.35 2.50 2.11
C VAL A 127 9.71 1.31 2.99
N GLY A 128 9.46 0.11 2.49
CA GLY A 128 9.56 -1.07 3.32
C GLY A 128 9.23 -2.37 2.60
N TYR A 129 8.92 -3.36 3.43
CA TYR A 129 8.54 -4.71 3.06
C TYR A 129 7.19 -5.05 3.68
N ASN A 130 6.47 -5.95 3.02
CA ASN A 130 5.23 -6.51 3.52
C ASN A 130 5.54 -7.92 4.00
N VAL A 131 5.53 -8.10 5.32
CA VAL A 131 5.83 -9.36 5.98
C VAL A 131 4.52 -10.02 6.34
N GLN A 132 4.32 -11.23 5.82
CA GLN A 132 3.18 -12.08 6.11
C GLN A 132 3.60 -13.11 7.15
N SER A 133 2.69 -13.41 8.08
CA SER A 133 2.93 -14.40 9.13
C SER A 133 1.67 -15.25 9.34
N ALA A 134 1.87 -16.55 9.52
CA ALA A 134 0.86 -17.48 9.98
C ALA A 134 1.26 -17.94 11.39
N VAL A 135 0.34 -17.77 12.34
CA VAL A 135 0.56 -18.01 13.77
C VAL A 135 -0.41 -19.08 14.24
N ASP A 136 0.11 -20.13 14.87
CA ASP A 136 -0.70 -21.15 15.53
C ASP A 136 -1.52 -20.52 16.67
N THR A 137 -2.83 -20.73 16.68
CA THR A 137 -3.72 -19.99 17.62
C THR A 137 -3.64 -20.49 19.05
N GLU A 138 -3.11 -21.69 19.30
CA GLU A 138 -2.99 -22.27 20.63
C GLU A 138 -1.66 -21.92 21.30
N THR A 139 -0.55 -22.07 20.57
CA THR A 139 0.80 -21.86 21.09
C THR A 139 1.37 -20.49 20.81
N HIS A 140 0.71 -19.72 19.94
CA HIS A 140 1.15 -18.39 19.49
C HIS A 140 2.54 -18.41 18.83
N LEU A 141 2.94 -19.57 18.30
CA LEU A 141 4.17 -19.72 17.54
C LEU A 141 3.92 -19.36 16.08
N ILE A 142 4.88 -18.64 15.49
CA ILE A 142 4.90 -18.39 14.05
C ILE A 142 5.28 -19.69 13.36
N VAL A 143 4.38 -20.22 12.54
CA VAL A 143 4.56 -21.51 11.83
C VAL A 143 5.01 -21.33 10.38
N ALA A 144 4.68 -20.18 9.78
CA ALA A 144 5.17 -19.78 8.47
C ALA A 144 5.28 -18.25 8.39
N HIS A 145 6.21 -17.76 7.58
CA HIS A 145 6.33 -16.34 7.27
C HIS A 145 6.85 -16.13 5.85
N GLU A 146 6.48 -15.01 5.24
CA GLU A 146 6.96 -14.60 3.92
C GLU A 146 7.26 -13.10 3.92
N VAL A 147 8.38 -12.68 3.33
CA VAL A 147 8.68 -11.26 3.11
C VAL A 147 8.44 -10.96 1.64
N THR A 148 7.58 -9.98 1.36
CA THR A 148 7.15 -9.65 0.01
C THR A 148 7.26 -8.15 -0.26
N ASN A 149 7.36 -7.82 -1.54
CA ASN A 149 7.35 -6.44 -2.02
C ASN A 149 5.95 -5.97 -2.46
N GLU A 150 4.95 -6.85 -2.35
CA GLU A 150 3.57 -6.53 -2.68
C GLU A 150 2.93 -5.67 -1.58
N GLY A 151 2.39 -4.52 -1.97
CA GLY A 151 1.87 -3.52 -1.02
C GLY A 151 0.51 -3.88 -0.39
N PHE A 152 -0.10 -4.99 -0.78
CA PHE A 152 -1.43 -5.43 -0.36
C PHE A 152 -1.45 -6.93 -0.02
N ASP A 153 -2.33 -7.30 0.90
CA ASP A 153 -2.42 -8.66 1.45
C ASP A 153 -3.43 -9.55 0.72
N ARG A 154 -4.14 -8.99 -0.27
CA ARG A 154 -5.30 -9.62 -0.92
C ARG A 154 -4.99 -10.98 -1.55
N ASP A 155 -3.77 -11.15 -2.03
CA ASP A 155 -3.32 -12.34 -2.77
C ASP A 155 -2.31 -13.15 -1.91
N ARG A 156 -2.43 -13.06 -0.57
CA ARG A 156 -1.51 -13.68 0.40
C ARG A 156 -2.17 -14.69 1.34
N LEU A 157 -3.46 -14.98 1.15
CA LEU A 157 -4.20 -15.89 2.03
C LEU A 157 -3.79 -17.35 1.77
N SER A 158 -3.90 -17.80 0.52
CA SER A 158 -3.62 -19.18 0.14
C SER A 158 -2.14 -19.54 0.28
N PRO A 159 -1.17 -18.73 -0.19
CA PRO A 159 0.26 -19.04 0.00
C PRO A 159 0.64 -19.25 1.46
N MET A 160 0.16 -18.38 2.35
CA MET A 160 0.47 -18.47 3.78
C MET A 160 -0.23 -19.65 4.46
N ALA A 161 -1.48 -19.92 4.11
CA ALA A 161 -2.23 -21.03 4.69
C ALA A 161 -1.65 -22.39 4.26
N VAL A 162 -1.24 -22.53 2.99
CA VAL A 162 -0.58 -23.73 2.47
C VAL A 162 0.77 -23.92 3.15
N ALA A 163 1.60 -22.88 3.24
CA ALA A 163 2.89 -22.95 3.93
C ALA A 163 2.73 -23.35 5.41
N ALA A 164 1.72 -22.82 6.10
CA ALA A 164 1.40 -23.19 7.47
C ALA A 164 0.97 -24.67 7.58
N LYS A 165 0.10 -25.14 6.67
CA LYS A 165 -0.37 -26.53 6.63
C LYS A 165 0.80 -27.51 6.44
N GLU A 166 1.72 -27.19 5.52
CA GLU A 166 2.93 -27.99 5.26
C GLU A 166 3.86 -28.02 6.48
N ALA A 167 4.11 -26.85 7.10
CA ALA A 167 4.97 -26.74 8.29
C ALA A 167 4.40 -27.54 9.47
N LEU A 168 3.08 -27.51 9.65
CA LEU A 168 2.35 -28.24 10.69
C LEU A 168 2.13 -29.71 10.36
N ARG A 169 2.39 -30.12 9.11
CA ARG A 169 2.19 -31.49 8.58
C ARG A 169 0.78 -32.01 8.84
N ARG A 170 -0.22 -31.22 8.44
CA ARG A 170 -1.65 -31.56 8.58
C ARG A 170 -2.30 -31.83 7.23
N ASP A 171 -3.26 -32.74 7.23
CA ASP A 171 -4.10 -33.01 6.05
C ASP A 171 -5.25 -32.00 5.90
N GLU A 172 -5.65 -31.34 6.99
CA GLU A 172 -6.65 -30.28 7.01
C GLU A 172 -6.16 -29.12 7.89
N LEU A 173 -6.56 -27.89 7.57
CA LEU A 173 -6.23 -26.70 8.35
C LEU A 173 -7.39 -25.71 8.34
N HIS A 174 -7.52 -24.94 9.40
CA HIS A 174 -8.39 -23.79 9.51
C HIS A 174 -7.53 -22.52 9.53
N ALA A 175 -7.77 -21.60 8.59
CA ALA A 175 -7.11 -20.30 8.53
C ALA A 175 -8.09 -19.17 8.83
N ILE A 176 -7.77 -18.33 9.82
CA ILE A 176 -8.46 -17.07 10.09
C ILE A 176 -7.63 -15.90 9.58
N ALA A 177 -8.25 -14.94 8.89
CA ALA A 177 -7.54 -13.76 8.40
C ALA A 177 -8.44 -12.53 8.39
N ASN A 178 -7.84 -11.33 8.40
CA ASN A 178 -8.60 -10.08 8.36
C ASN A 178 -9.21 -9.82 6.96
N LYS A 179 -10.12 -8.83 6.87
CA LYS A 179 -10.83 -8.49 5.61
C LYS A 179 -9.92 -8.13 4.42
N GLY A 180 -8.66 -7.74 4.67
CA GLY A 180 -7.69 -7.40 3.63
C GLY A 180 -7.31 -8.59 2.76
N TYR A 181 -7.45 -9.82 3.30
CA TYR A 181 -7.19 -11.08 2.63
C TYR A 181 -8.38 -11.62 1.83
N PHE A 182 -9.51 -10.89 1.78
CA PHE A 182 -10.69 -11.40 1.09
C PHE A 182 -10.50 -11.39 -0.43
N SER A 183 -10.36 -12.59 -1.00
CA SER A 183 -10.30 -12.85 -2.43
C SER A 183 -10.97 -14.18 -2.76
N GLY A 184 -11.88 -14.18 -3.73
CA GLY A 184 -12.59 -15.40 -4.13
C GLY A 184 -11.64 -16.49 -4.67
N HIS A 185 -10.63 -16.08 -5.44
CA HIS A 185 -9.61 -17.00 -5.95
C HIS A 185 -8.77 -17.61 -4.84
N GLU A 186 -8.34 -16.80 -3.86
CA GLU A 186 -7.56 -17.30 -2.73
C GLU A 186 -8.36 -18.24 -1.82
N ILE A 187 -9.62 -17.90 -1.56
CA ILE A 187 -10.52 -18.74 -0.76
C ILE A 187 -10.76 -20.08 -1.45
N LEU A 188 -10.96 -20.08 -2.78
CA LEU A 188 -11.09 -21.30 -3.57
C LEU A 188 -9.80 -22.12 -3.53
N ALA A 189 -8.64 -21.49 -3.73
CA ALA A 189 -7.34 -22.17 -3.67
C ALA A 189 -7.09 -22.81 -2.29
N CYS A 190 -7.47 -22.15 -1.19
CA CYS A 190 -7.46 -22.74 0.14
C CYS A 190 -8.38 -23.96 0.23
N PHE A 191 -9.62 -23.83 -0.25
CA PHE A 191 -10.60 -24.92 -0.21
C PHE A 191 -10.10 -26.16 -0.97
N ASP A 192 -9.60 -25.97 -2.20
CA ASP A 192 -9.03 -27.04 -3.02
C ASP A 192 -7.79 -27.67 -2.37
N ALA A 193 -7.05 -26.90 -1.59
CA ALA A 193 -5.92 -27.38 -0.78
C ALA A 193 -6.35 -28.01 0.55
N GLY A 194 -7.64 -28.22 0.83
CA GLY A 194 -8.14 -28.79 2.09
C GLY A 194 -7.93 -27.86 3.28
N ILE A 195 -8.17 -26.56 3.09
CA ILE A 195 -8.06 -25.52 4.11
C ILE A 195 -9.39 -24.78 4.22
N THR A 196 -9.99 -24.81 5.41
CA THR A 196 -11.20 -24.03 5.72
C THR A 196 -10.79 -22.61 6.09
N THR A 197 -11.37 -21.60 5.45
CA THR A 197 -11.02 -20.19 5.70
C THR A 197 -12.15 -19.41 6.35
N ASN A 198 -11.83 -18.60 7.34
CA ASN A 198 -12.72 -17.60 7.94
C ASN A 198 -12.16 -16.20 7.71
N VAL A 199 -12.70 -15.53 6.69
CA VAL A 199 -12.27 -14.18 6.28
C VAL A 199 -13.49 -13.26 6.13
N PRO A 200 -13.54 -12.11 6.83
CA PRO A 200 -14.66 -11.19 6.72
C PRO A 200 -14.80 -10.63 5.29
N ARG A 201 -16.02 -10.70 4.74
CA ARG A 201 -16.33 -10.09 3.44
C ARG A 201 -16.35 -8.56 3.55
N PRO A 202 -15.56 -7.82 2.75
CA PRO A 202 -15.56 -6.37 2.79
C PRO A 202 -16.86 -5.80 2.21
N ALA A 203 -17.42 -4.79 2.88
CA ALA A 203 -18.52 -3.99 2.35
C ALA A 203 -17.96 -2.89 1.43
N THR A 204 -18.00 -3.13 0.11
CA THR A 204 -17.42 -2.24 -0.90
C THR A 204 -18.42 -1.27 -1.53
N SER A 205 -19.72 -1.46 -1.30
CA SER A 205 -20.75 -0.56 -1.83
C SER A 205 -20.97 0.63 -0.92
N GLY A 206 -21.13 1.83 -1.50
CA GLY A 206 -21.60 3.01 -0.79
C GLY A 206 -23.11 3.00 -0.49
N ASN A 207 -23.78 1.86 -0.71
CA ASN A 207 -25.24 1.74 -0.63
C ASN A 207 -25.77 1.86 0.79
N ALA A 208 -25.06 1.28 1.77
CA ALA A 208 -25.43 1.40 3.18
C ALA A 208 -25.48 2.88 3.61
N ALA A 209 -24.49 3.68 3.22
CA ALA A 209 -24.46 5.12 3.52
C ALA A 209 -25.58 5.91 2.82
N LYS A 210 -26.16 5.35 1.76
CA LYS A 210 -27.30 5.93 1.03
C LYS A 210 -28.66 5.37 1.51
N GLY A 211 -28.68 4.54 2.56
CA GLY A 211 -29.90 3.90 3.07
C GLY A 211 -30.47 2.83 2.13
N MET A 212 -29.69 2.33 1.18
CA MET A 212 -30.10 1.25 0.27
C MET A 212 -29.66 -0.11 0.80
N TYR A 213 -30.39 -1.17 0.41
CA TYR A 213 -30.03 -2.54 0.74
C TYR A 213 -28.62 -2.90 0.23
N VAL A 214 -27.87 -3.61 1.06
CA VAL A 214 -26.56 -4.18 0.76
C VAL A 214 -26.67 -5.68 0.64
N LYS A 215 -25.65 -6.34 0.06
CA LYS A 215 -25.64 -7.79 -0.16
C LYS A 215 -25.93 -8.62 1.11
N ALA A 216 -25.54 -8.12 2.28
CA ALA A 216 -25.78 -8.80 3.55
C ALA A 216 -27.26 -8.83 3.96
N ASP A 217 -28.09 -7.95 3.39
CA ASP A 217 -29.52 -7.88 3.67
C ASP A 217 -30.32 -8.92 2.84
N PHE A 218 -29.70 -9.51 1.81
CA PHE A 218 -30.34 -10.51 0.96
C PHE A 218 -30.07 -11.92 1.48
N THR A 219 -31.09 -12.77 1.47
CA THR A 219 -30.96 -14.19 1.82
C THR A 219 -30.93 -15.04 0.56
N TYR A 220 -30.01 -15.99 0.45
CA TYR A 220 -29.95 -16.91 -0.68
C TYR A 220 -30.69 -18.21 -0.35
N ASP A 221 -31.66 -18.59 -1.20
CA ASP A 221 -32.30 -19.91 -1.15
C ASP A 221 -31.61 -20.83 -2.18
N ALA A 222 -30.78 -21.76 -1.67
CA ALA A 222 -30.03 -22.68 -2.50
C ALA A 222 -30.89 -23.73 -3.22
N ASN A 223 -32.06 -24.10 -2.67
CA ASN A 223 -32.94 -25.10 -3.29
C ASN A 223 -33.64 -24.52 -4.53
N ARG A 224 -33.95 -23.23 -4.49
CA ARG A 224 -34.68 -22.52 -5.55
C ARG A 224 -33.77 -21.69 -6.45
N ASP A 225 -32.49 -21.52 -6.09
CA ASP A 225 -31.53 -20.68 -6.80
C ASP A 225 -32.06 -19.25 -6.99
N VAL A 226 -32.49 -18.64 -5.88
CA VAL A 226 -32.99 -17.25 -5.84
C VAL A 226 -32.41 -16.51 -4.64
N TYR A 227 -32.31 -15.18 -4.78
CA TYR A 227 -32.09 -14.30 -3.64
C TYR A 227 -33.41 -13.66 -3.21
N ILE A 228 -33.66 -13.58 -1.92
CA ILE A 228 -34.82 -12.90 -1.33
C ILE A 228 -34.31 -11.58 -0.75
N CYS A 229 -34.88 -10.46 -1.20
CA CYS A 229 -34.52 -9.15 -0.66
C CYS A 229 -35.31 -8.81 0.61
N PRO A 230 -34.91 -7.78 1.39
CA PRO A 230 -35.60 -7.42 2.63
C PRO A 230 -37.08 -7.05 2.48
N ALA A 231 -37.51 -6.66 1.27
CA ALA A 231 -38.92 -6.41 0.96
C ALA A 231 -39.74 -7.70 0.69
N GLY A 232 -39.10 -8.87 0.71
CA GLY A 232 -39.73 -10.17 0.42
C GLY A 232 -39.76 -10.55 -1.07
N GLU A 233 -39.27 -9.68 -1.95
CA GLU A 233 -39.22 -9.92 -3.39
C GLU A 233 -38.11 -10.92 -3.78
N GLU A 234 -38.40 -11.76 -4.77
CA GLU A 234 -37.48 -12.78 -5.26
C GLU A 234 -36.70 -12.30 -6.48
N LEU A 235 -35.37 -12.31 -6.34
CA LEU A 235 -34.42 -12.03 -7.40
C LEU A 235 -34.07 -13.35 -8.09
N THR A 236 -34.50 -13.49 -9.34
CA THR A 236 -34.24 -14.67 -10.16
C THR A 236 -32.97 -14.52 -10.98
N TYR A 237 -32.33 -15.64 -11.32
CA TYR A 237 -31.15 -15.65 -12.19
C TYR A 237 -31.46 -15.00 -13.53
N ARG A 238 -30.57 -14.11 -13.98
CA ARG A 238 -30.73 -13.36 -15.24
C ARG A 238 -29.62 -13.63 -16.24
N SER A 239 -28.38 -13.67 -15.77
CA SER A 239 -27.21 -13.80 -16.64
C SER A 239 -25.97 -14.15 -15.82
N THR A 240 -24.97 -14.73 -16.46
CA THR A 240 -23.62 -14.86 -15.92
C THR A 240 -22.69 -13.97 -16.73
N SER A 241 -21.81 -13.24 -16.06
CA SER A 241 -20.71 -12.49 -16.68
C SER A 241 -19.37 -12.97 -16.13
N ASP A 242 -18.32 -12.86 -16.92
CA ASP A 242 -16.95 -13.00 -16.43
C ASP A 242 -16.45 -11.64 -15.96
N GLU A 243 -16.04 -11.55 -14.70
CA GLU A 243 -15.38 -10.38 -14.14
C GLU A 243 -13.98 -10.76 -13.68
N ARG A 244 -12.98 -10.49 -14.54
CA ARG A 244 -11.55 -10.76 -14.28
C ARG A 244 -11.27 -12.24 -13.97
N GLY A 245 -11.90 -13.16 -14.72
CA GLY A 245 -11.74 -14.60 -14.53
C GLY A 245 -12.63 -15.20 -13.44
N VAL A 246 -13.49 -14.41 -12.81
CA VAL A 246 -14.52 -14.89 -11.88
C VAL A 246 -15.87 -14.89 -12.58
N GLN A 247 -16.54 -16.05 -12.62
CA GLN A 247 -17.92 -16.11 -13.06
C GLN A 247 -18.84 -15.47 -12.00
N VAL A 248 -19.51 -14.40 -12.39
CA VAL A 248 -20.47 -13.68 -11.55
C VAL A 248 -21.88 -13.92 -12.08
N ARG A 249 -22.69 -14.62 -11.29
CA ARG A 249 -24.13 -14.80 -11.56
C ARG A 249 -24.88 -13.56 -11.10
N ARG A 250 -25.69 -12.99 -11.98
CA ARG A 250 -26.55 -11.83 -11.72
C ARG A 250 -27.98 -12.31 -11.48
N TYR A 251 -28.52 -11.90 -10.35
CA TYR A 251 -29.92 -12.08 -9.98
C TYR A 251 -30.60 -10.71 -9.97
N TRP A 252 -31.87 -10.64 -10.39
CA TRP A 252 -32.55 -9.36 -10.58
C TRP A 252 -34.05 -9.46 -10.33
N VAL A 253 -34.62 -8.36 -9.82
CA VAL A 253 -36.07 -8.10 -9.72
C VAL A 253 -36.31 -6.60 -9.96
N ILE A 254 -37.54 -6.19 -10.28
CA ILE A 254 -37.90 -4.76 -10.47
C ILE A 254 -38.47 -4.15 -9.17
N GLY A 255 -38.94 -4.98 -8.22
CA GLY A 255 -39.59 -4.56 -6.97
C GLY A 255 -38.64 -4.29 -5.79
N CYS A 256 -37.33 -4.28 -6.04
CA CYS A 256 -36.26 -4.04 -5.07
C CYS A 256 -35.19 -3.18 -5.78
#